data_AF-A0A256WBN8-F1
#
_entry.id   AF-A0A256WBN8-F1
#
_cell.length_a   1.000
_cell.length_b   1.000
_cell.length_c   1.000
_cell.angle_alpha   90.00
_cell.angle_beta   90.00
_cell.angle_gamma   90.00
#
_symmetry.space_group_name_H-M   'P 1'
#
loop_
_entity.id
_entity.type
_entity.pdbx_description
1 polymer ?
#
loop_
_entity_poly.entity_id
_entity_poly.type
_entity_poly.pdbx_seq_one_letter_code
_entity_poly.pdbx_strand_id
1 'polypeptide(L)'
;MKTIENPEPGRRTFIKLVSVAGVGSMVFPFKAWASGTSRNSRIVSVTDDLATNGLNIDKDVVQTMMDSGIMELAQIWDVGSAWKSLFPDITADKTIAIKVNCASPGLPSHPIVTEAIANSLTKMPFGGSFFPENNIIIFERTDYELINAGFTINASSSGVRCFGTNHSGVGFSSQTYPVNGQNKKISRIVSDMADY
;
A
#
# COMPACT_ATOMS: atom_id res chain seq x y z
N MET A 1 26.49 -27.58 5.69
CA MET A 1 26.82 -26.18 6.01
C MET A 1 25.50 -25.41 6.00
N LYS A 2 24.97 -25.02 7.18
CA LYS A 2 23.70 -24.30 7.28
C LYS A 2 23.94 -22.86 6.85
N THR A 3 23.37 -22.45 5.72
CA THR A 3 23.24 -21.04 5.35
C THR A 3 22.25 -20.40 6.31
N ILE A 4 22.75 -19.48 7.12
CA ILE A 4 21.94 -18.58 7.93
C ILE A 4 21.49 -17.48 6.97
N GLU A 5 20.27 -17.56 6.47
CA GLU A 5 19.63 -16.42 5.79
C GLU A 5 19.38 -15.35 6.86
N ASN A 6 20.09 -14.23 6.75
CA ASN A 6 19.73 -13.04 7.51
C ASN A 6 18.50 -12.42 6.83
N PRO A 7 17.40 -12.14 7.55
CA PRO A 7 16.20 -11.57 6.95
C PRO A 7 16.48 -10.18 6.36
N GLU A 8 15.93 -9.93 5.18
CA GLU A 8 15.88 -8.61 4.54
C GLU A 8 15.33 -7.57 5.53
N PRO A 9 15.93 -6.36 5.63
CA PRO A 9 15.48 -5.37 6.58
C PRO A 9 14.06 -4.91 6.23
N GLY A 10 13.12 -5.09 7.17
CA GLY A 10 11.74 -4.67 6.99
C GLY A 10 11.62 -3.19 6.58
N ARG A 11 10.54 -2.85 5.86
CA ARG A 11 10.29 -1.51 5.27
C ARG A 11 10.58 -0.31 6.19
N ARG A 12 10.21 -0.38 7.48
CA ARG A 12 10.49 0.69 8.46
C ARG A 12 11.99 0.89 8.70
N THR A 13 12.77 -0.18 8.64
CA THR A 13 14.24 -0.14 8.68
C THR A 13 14.80 0.38 7.37
N PHE A 14 14.23 -0.02 6.22
CA PHE A 14 14.63 0.51 4.92
C PHE A 14 14.44 2.04 4.82
N ILE A 15 13.29 2.57 5.23
CA ILE A 15 13.04 4.03 5.25
C ILE A 15 14.06 4.74 6.15
N LYS A 16 14.35 4.20 7.33
CA LYS A 16 15.39 4.74 8.23
C LYS A 16 16.79 4.67 7.61
N LEU A 17 17.12 3.58 6.91
CA LEU A 17 18.43 3.33 6.33
C LEU A 17 18.72 4.23 5.12
N VAL A 18 17.75 4.40 4.21
CA VAL A 18 17.88 5.29 3.04
C VAL A 18 18.00 6.75 3.47
N SER A 19 17.44 7.12 4.63
CA SER A 19 17.56 8.46 5.22
C SER A 19 18.96 8.77 5.76
N VAL A 20 19.69 7.77 6.26
CA VAL A 20 21.05 7.92 6.81
C VAL A 20 22.10 7.94 5.69
N ALA A 21 21.85 7.25 4.58
CA ALA A 21 22.73 7.24 3.40
C ALA A 21 22.84 8.60 2.67
N GLY A 22 22.11 9.63 3.14
CA GLY A 22 22.23 11.01 2.66
C GLY A 22 23.48 11.76 3.14
N VAL A 23 24.30 11.18 4.04
CA VAL A 23 25.55 11.78 4.50
C VAL A 23 26.65 10.72 4.62
N GLY A 24 27.59 10.72 3.67
CA GLY A 24 28.93 10.17 3.86
C GLY A 24 29.14 8.73 3.40
N SER A 25 29.87 8.57 2.30
CA SER A 25 30.54 7.33 1.91
C SER A 25 31.40 6.80 3.06
N MET A 26 31.06 5.64 3.62
CA MET A 26 32.03 4.80 4.34
C MET A 26 31.79 3.34 3.96
N VAL A 27 32.87 2.73 3.48
CA VAL A 27 32.96 1.47 2.76
C VAL A 27 32.50 0.30 3.65
N PHE A 28 31.33 -0.26 3.36
CA PHE A 28 31.04 -1.66 3.66
C PHE A 28 31.26 -2.46 2.39
N PRO A 29 32.07 -3.54 2.39
CA PRO A 29 32.23 -4.39 1.22
C PRO A 29 30.99 -5.29 1.12
N PHE A 30 29.83 -4.71 0.82
CA PHE A 30 28.80 -5.48 0.17
C PHE A 30 29.37 -5.81 -1.20
N LYS A 31 29.85 -7.04 -1.35
CA LYS A 31 29.97 -7.66 -2.67
C LYS A 31 28.59 -7.51 -3.29
N ALA A 32 28.43 -6.54 -4.17
CA ALA A 32 27.27 -6.39 -5.01
C ALA A 32 27.17 -7.69 -5.80
N TRP A 33 26.34 -8.60 -5.32
CA TRP A 33 25.99 -9.79 -6.08
C TRP A 33 24.99 -9.33 -7.13
N ALA A 34 25.50 -8.65 -8.16
CA ALA A 34 24.79 -8.52 -9.42
C ALA A 34 24.84 -9.88 -10.11
N SER A 35 24.07 -10.85 -9.61
CA SER A 35 23.64 -12.02 -10.37
C SER A 35 22.19 -11.79 -10.81
N GLY A 36 21.98 -10.70 -11.55
CA GLY A 36 20.70 -10.48 -12.20
C GLY A 36 20.64 -11.31 -13.46
N THR A 37 20.25 -12.59 -13.36
CA THR A 37 19.48 -13.17 -14.47
C THR A 37 18.35 -12.19 -14.76
N SER A 38 18.19 -11.75 -16.01
CA SER A 38 17.03 -10.94 -16.42
C SER A 38 15.76 -11.71 -16.10
N ARG A 39 15.24 -11.56 -14.88
CA ARG A 39 13.88 -11.97 -14.54
C ARG A 39 13.01 -10.92 -15.19
N ASN A 40 12.43 -11.26 -16.32
CA ASN A 40 11.40 -10.43 -16.95
C ASN A 40 10.35 -10.12 -15.87
N SER A 41 10.08 -8.83 -15.64
CA SER A 41 8.98 -8.43 -14.76
C SER A 41 7.67 -8.91 -15.35
N ARG A 42 6.81 -9.52 -14.53
CA ARG A 42 5.47 -9.92 -14.96
C ARG A 42 4.57 -8.68 -14.99
N ILE A 43 3.87 -8.49 -16.10
CA ILE A 43 2.84 -7.46 -16.28
C ILE A 43 1.55 -8.19 -16.61
N VAL A 44 0.47 -7.81 -15.94
CA VAL A 44 -0.87 -8.34 -16.16
C VAL A 44 -1.77 -7.18 -16.60
N SER A 45 -2.52 -7.39 -17.67
CA SER A 45 -3.54 -6.45 -18.15
C SER A 45 -4.88 -7.15 -18.10
N VAL A 46 -5.85 -6.55 -17.42
CA VAL A 46 -7.23 -7.03 -17.36
C VAL A 46 -8.12 -5.95 -17.93
N THR A 47 -8.99 -6.32 -18.87
CA THR A 47 -9.89 -5.41 -19.58
C THR A 47 -11.29 -6.03 -19.63
N ASP A 48 -12.30 -5.23 -19.33
CA ASP A 48 -13.71 -5.60 -19.48
C ASP A 48 -14.48 -4.37 -19.97
N ASP A 49 -15.20 -4.51 -21.09
CA ASP A 49 -15.94 -3.42 -21.73
C ASP A 49 -17.15 -2.98 -20.89
N LEU A 50 -17.59 -3.79 -19.92
CA LEU A 50 -18.67 -3.47 -18.98
C LEU A 50 -18.17 -2.71 -17.74
N ALA A 51 -16.85 -2.56 -17.56
CA ALA A 51 -16.29 -1.91 -16.38
C ALA A 51 -16.68 -0.43 -16.27
N THR A 52 -16.94 0.22 -17.41
CA THR A 52 -17.36 1.62 -17.46
C THR A 52 -18.47 1.84 -18.48
N ASN A 53 -19.37 2.76 -18.16
CA ASN A 53 -20.36 3.32 -19.08
C ASN A 53 -20.32 4.85 -18.95
N GLY A 54 -19.51 5.50 -19.79
CA GLY A 54 -19.20 6.92 -19.66
C GLY A 54 -18.46 7.20 -18.35
N LEU A 55 -19.07 8.02 -17.49
CA LEU A 55 -18.51 8.34 -16.15
C LEU A 55 -18.92 7.35 -15.06
N ASN A 56 -19.83 6.42 -15.37
CA ASN A 56 -20.27 5.42 -14.41
C ASN A 56 -19.31 4.23 -14.45
N ILE A 57 -18.85 3.80 -13.28
CA ILE A 57 -17.99 2.62 -13.12
C ILE A 57 -18.84 1.50 -12.49
N ASP A 58 -18.82 0.33 -13.10
CA ASP A 58 -19.49 -0.85 -12.54
C ASP A 58 -18.62 -1.48 -11.44
N LYS A 59 -19.13 -1.45 -10.21
CA LYS A 59 -18.39 -1.91 -9.03
C LYS A 59 -18.10 -3.42 -9.06
N ASP A 60 -19.03 -4.23 -9.53
CA ASP A 60 -18.91 -5.69 -9.49
C ASP A 60 -17.96 -6.18 -10.59
N VAL A 61 -18.03 -5.56 -11.77
CA VAL A 61 -17.07 -5.81 -12.86
C VAL A 61 -15.66 -5.39 -12.42
N VAL A 62 -15.48 -4.19 -11.86
CA VAL A 62 -14.16 -3.74 -11.38
C VAL A 62 -13.62 -4.61 -10.26
N GLN A 63 -14.47 -5.08 -9.34
CA GLN A 63 -14.07 -6.04 -8.31
C GLN A 63 -13.55 -7.34 -8.94
N THR A 64 -14.25 -7.85 -9.95
CA THR A 64 -13.86 -9.07 -10.68
C THR A 64 -12.55 -8.88 -11.43
N MET A 65 -12.36 -7.71 -12.06
CA MET A 65 -11.11 -7.38 -12.76
C MET A 65 -9.92 -7.29 -11.79
N MET A 66 -10.11 -6.65 -10.62
CA MET A 66 -9.08 -6.55 -9.59
C MET A 66 -8.68 -7.93 -9.06
N ASP A 67 -9.67 -8.76 -8.72
CA ASP A 67 -9.47 -10.13 -8.24
C ASP A 67 -8.77 -11.00 -9.30
N SER A 68 -9.16 -10.89 -10.57
CA SER A 68 -8.52 -11.62 -11.67
C SER A 68 -7.08 -11.16 -11.88
N GLY A 69 -6.84 -9.85 -11.83
CA GLY A 69 -5.51 -9.26 -12.02
C GLY A 69 -4.53 -9.69 -10.95
N ILE A 70 -4.95 -9.70 -9.67
CA ILE A 70 -4.07 -10.10 -8.57
C ILE A 70 -3.77 -11.60 -8.60
N MET A 71 -4.76 -12.44 -8.93
CA MET A 71 -4.57 -13.89 -9.03
C MET A 71 -3.60 -14.23 -10.17
N GLU A 72 -3.75 -13.59 -11.34
CA GLU A 72 -2.84 -13.77 -12.46
C GLU A 72 -1.44 -13.22 -12.14
N LEU A 73 -1.34 -12.08 -11.45
CA LEU A 73 -0.04 -11.51 -11.07
C LEU A 73 0.73 -12.45 -10.13
N ALA A 74 0.04 -12.98 -9.11
CA ALA A 74 0.61 -13.90 -8.12
C ALA A 74 0.75 -15.34 -8.65
N GLN A 75 0.01 -15.72 -9.70
CA GLN A 75 -0.20 -17.10 -10.16
C GLN A 75 -0.78 -17.98 -9.05
N ILE A 76 -1.76 -17.45 -8.32
CA ILE A 76 -2.47 -18.11 -7.23
C ILE A 76 -3.97 -17.87 -7.44
N TRP A 77 -4.74 -18.94 -7.66
CA TRP A 77 -6.17 -18.88 -8.01
C TRP A 77 -7.11 -18.80 -6.80
N ASP A 78 -6.68 -18.08 -5.78
CA ASP A 78 -7.45 -17.69 -4.61
C ASP A 78 -7.08 -16.25 -4.27
N VAL A 79 -8.05 -15.34 -4.29
CA VAL A 79 -7.82 -13.89 -4.17
C VAL A 79 -7.09 -13.54 -2.87
N GLY A 80 -7.51 -14.15 -1.75
CA GLY A 80 -6.91 -13.92 -0.45
C GLY A 80 -5.47 -14.37 -0.37
N SER A 81 -5.18 -15.58 -0.84
CA SER A 81 -3.84 -16.13 -0.89
C SER A 81 -2.93 -15.37 -1.87
N ALA A 82 -3.48 -14.91 -3.00
CA ALA A 82 -2.77 -14.07 -3.96
C ALA A 82 -2.30 -12.76 -3.32
N TRP A 83 -3.20 -12.00 -2.68
CA TRP A 83 -2.83 -10.79 -1.94
C TRP A 83 -1.83 -11.07 -0.83
N LYS A 84 -2.06 -12.11 -0.02
CA LYS A 84 -1.18 -12.46 1.10
C LYS A 84 0.25 -12.75 0.63
N SER A 85 0.41 -13.35 -0.56
CA SER A 85 1.73 -13.64 -1.13
C SER A 85 2.59 -12.40 -1.43
N LEU A 86 1.96 -11.23 -1.59
CA LEU A 86 2.64 -9.96 -1.89
C LEU A 86 3.16 -9.23 -0.65
N PHE A 87 2.78 -9.68 0.54
CA PHE A 87 3.19 -9.07 1.81
C PHE A 87 4.00 -10.06 2.65
N PRO A 88 5.33 -10.11 2.48
CA PRO A 88 6.20 -10.93 3.32
C PRO A 88 5.99 -10.60 4.80
N ASP A 89 5.86 -11.61 5.65
CA ASP A 89 5.68 -11.50 7.11
C ASP A 89 4.41 -10.77 7.57
N ILE A 90 3.39 -10.64 6.72
CA ILE A 90 2.12 -10.04 7.15
C ILE A 90 1.42 -10.90 8.20
N THR A 91 0.94 -10.25 9.25
CA THR A 91 0.13 -10.82 10.33
C THR A 91 -1.16 -10.03 10.50
N ALA A 92 -2.16 -10.59 11.18
CA ALA A 92 -3.48 -9.96 11.33
C ALA A 92 -3.48 -8.68 12.19
N ASP A 93 -2.38 -8.36 12.88
CA ASP A 93 -2.16 -7.11 13.64
C ASP A 93 -1.45 -6.03 12.81
N LYS A 94 -0.97 -6.35 11.60
CA LYS A 94 -0.30 -5.40 10.70
C LYS A 94 -1.30 -4.53 9.98
N THR A 95 -0.90 -3.29 9.69
CA THR A 95 -1.72 -2.31 8.96
C THR A 95 -1.18 -2.08 7.54
N ILE A 96 -2.08 -2.01 6.55
CA ILE A 96 -1.79 -1.66 5.16
C ILE A 96 -2.35 -0.27 4.88
N ALA A 97 -1.54 0.63 4.34
CA ALA A 97 -2.00 1.95 3.89
C ALA A 97 -2.02 2.06 2.35
N ILE A 98 -3.19 2.38 1.80
CA ILE A 98 -3.41 2.63 0.39
C ILE A 98 -3.35 4.14 0.17
N LYS A 99 -2.26 4.60 -0.45
CA LYS A 99 -2.18 5.99 -0.89
C LYS A 99 -2.98 6.17 -2.18
N VAL A 100 -4.01 7.00 -2.11
CA VAL A 100 -4.71 7.47 -3.31
C VAL A 100 -4.10 8.78 -3.81
N ASN A 101 -4.39 9.14 -5.05
CA ASN A 101 -4.10 10.46 -5.62
C ASN A 101 -5.40 11.26 -5.69
N CYS A 102 -5.63 12.15 -4.73
CA CYS A 102 -6.80 13.07 -4.76
C CYS A 102 -6.37 14.54 -4.77
N ALA A 103 -5.07 14.81 -4.69
CA ALA A 103 -4.52 16.17 -4.77
C ALA A 103 -4.58 16.76 -6.19
N SER A 104 -4.73 15.92 -7.23
CA SER A 104 -4.94 16.35 -8.61
C SER A 104 -6.42 16.23 -8.99
N PRO A 105 -7.20 17.34 -8.95
CA PRO A 105 -8.65 17.28 -9.12
C PRO A 105 -9.10 16.87 -10.53
N GLY A 106 -8.21 16.95 -11.54
CA GLY A 106 -8.56 16.55 -12.91
C GLY A 106 -8.53 15.04 -13.15
N LEU A 107 -7.79 14.28 -12.34
CA LEU A 107 -7.62 12.83 -12.48
C LEU A 107 -7.44 12.17 -11.09
N PRO A 108 -8.44 12.26 -10.20
CA PRO A 108 -8.35 11.62 -8.90
C PRO A 108 -8.44 10.09 -9.03
N SER A 109 -7.82 9.36 -8.10
CA SER A 109 -8.12 7.94 -7.91
C SER A 109 -9.61 7.78 -7.63
N HIS A 110 -10.27 6.84 -8.32
CA HIS A 110 -11.69 6.62 -8.14
C HIS A 110 -11.98 5.76 -6.89
N PRO A 111 -12.97 6.11 -6.05
CA PRO A 111 -13.33 5.33 -4.86
C PRO A 111 -13.62 3.85 -5.16
N ILE A 112 -14.42 3.55 -6.18
CA ILE A 112 -14.77 2.17 -6.57
C ILE A 112 -13.54 1.27 -6.81
N VAL A 113 -12.49 1.77 -7.46
CA VAL A 113 -11.26 0.99 -7.69
C VAL A 113 -10.50 0.76 -6.39
N THR A 114 -10.48 1.76 -5.51
CA THR A 114 -9.80 1.68 -4.21
C THR A 114 -10.55 0.74 -3.26
N GLU A 115 -11.89 0.78 -3.27
CA GLU A 115 -12.75 -0.15 -2.56
C GLU A 115 -12.54 -1.58 -3.05
N ALA A 116 -12.39 -1.79 -4.36
CA ALA A 116 -12.11 -3.13 -4.90
C ALA A 116 -10.80 -3.70 -4.31
N ILE A 117 -9.73 -2.90 -4.24
CA ILE A 117 -8.47 -3.29 -3.59
C ILE A 117 -8.70 -3.61 -2.10
N ALA A 118 -9.35 -2.71 -1.37
CA ALA A 118 -9.59 -2.88 0.06
C ALA A 118 -10.42 -4.15 0.36
N ASN A 119 -11.49 -4.40 -0.41
CA ASN A 119 -12.32 -5.59 -0.32
C ASN A 119 -11.53 -6.87 -0.61
N SER A 120 -10.62 -6.85 -1.58
CA SER A 120 -9.80 -8.04 -1.87
C SER A 120 -8.75 -8.30 -0.79
N LEU A 121 -8.18 -7.25 -0.18
CA LEU A 121 -7.24 -7.37 0.94
C LEU A 121 -7.88 -8.04 2.16
N THR A 122 -9.16 -7.77 2.46
CA THR A 122 -9.84 -8.44 3.58
C THR A 122 -9.90 -9.95 3.38
N LYS A 123 -9.92 -10.46 2.14
CA LYS A 123 -9.97 -11.90 1.84
C LYS A 123 -8.71 -12.67 2.24
N MET A 124 -7.61 -12.02 2.62
CA MET A 124 -6.39 -12.72 3.05
C MET A 124 -6.66 -13.62 4.28
N PRO A 125 -6.30 -14.91 4.25
CA PRO A 125 -6.61 -15.84 5.34
C PRO A 125 -5.61 -15.77 6.49
N PHE A 126 -6.10 -15.80 7.73
CA PHE A 126 -5.32 -15.81 8.97
C PHE A 126 -5.89 -16.78 10.00
N GLY A 127 -5.48 -18.05 9.97
CA GLY A 127 -5.70 -19.00 11.08
C GLY A 127 -7.15 -19.19 11.52
N GLY A 128 -8.11 -19.06 10.59
CA GLY A 128 -9.56 -19.16 10.87
C GLY A 128 -10.32 -17.83 10.78
N SER A 129 -9.62 -16.71 10.60
CA SER A 129 -10.21 -15.41 10.28
C SER A 129 -9.68 -14.85 8.97
N PHE A 130 -10.21 -13.69 8.60
CA PHE A 130 -9.80 -12.88 7.46
C PHE A 130 -9.02 -11.65 7.93
N PHE A 131 -8.36 -10.95 7.01
CA PHE A 131 -7.61 -9.74 7.38
C PHE A 131 -8.57 -8.66 7.87
N PRO A 132 -8.31 -8.02 9.04
CA PRO A 132 -9.24 -7.05 9.59
C PRO A 132 -9.39 -5.83 8.68
N GLU A 133 -10.63 -5.47 8.34
CA GLU A 133 -10.92 -4.27 7.54
C GLU A 133 -10.35 -2.99 8.17
N ASN A 134 -10.37 -2.88 9.50
CA ASN A 134 -9.85 -1.71 10.20
C ASN A 134 -8.32 -1.62 10.12
N ASN A 135 -7.63 -2.68 9.71
CA ASN A 135 -6.19 -2.64 9.44
C ASN A 135 -5.87 -2.09 8.04
N ILE A 136 -6.86 -1.68 7.25
CA ILE A 136 -6.68 -1.02 5.96
C ILE A 136 -6.94 0.48 6.15
N ILE A 137 -5.99 1.32 5.71
CA ILE A 137 -6.11 2.80 5.72
C ILE A 137 -6.01 3.31 4.29
N ILE A 138 -7.08 3.91 3.77
CA ILE A 138 -7.04 4.73 2.57
C ILE A 138 -6.66 6.15 2.98
N PHE A 139 -5.66 6.75 2.32
CA PHE A 139 -5.23 8.08 2.72
C PHE A 139 -4.70 8.97 1.59
N GLU A 140 -4.79 10.27 1.85
CA GLU A 140 -4.18 11.35 1.09
C GLU A 140 -3.62 12.40 2.07
N ARG A 141 -3.15 13.53 1.56
CA ARG A 141 -2.69 14.68 2.33
C ARG A 141 -3.83 15.29 3.15
N THR A 142 -5.03 15.47 2.59
CA THR A 142 -6.15 16.09 3.30
C THR A 142 -7.49 15.34 3.18
N ASP A 143 -8.32 15.45 4.22
CA ASP A 143 -9.72 15.00 4.18
C ASP A 143 -10.50 15.68 3.05
N TYR A 144 -10.24 16.97 2.80
CA TYR A 144 -10.91 17.72 1.74
C TYR A 144 -10.67 17.13 0.36
N GLU A 145 -9.43 16.74 0.04
CA GLU A 145 -9.10 16.09 -1.23
C GLU A 145 -9.83 14.76 -1.39
N LEU A 146 -9.90 13.94 -0.33
CA LEU A 146 -10.63 12.69 -0.32
C LEU A 146 -12.13 12.90 -0.57
N ILE A 147 -12.75 13.82 0.18
CA ILE A 147 -14.18 14.14 0.05
C ILE A 147 -14.49 14.65 -1.36
N ASN A 148 -13.67 15.55 -1.89
CA ASN A 148 -13.86 16.11 -3.24
C ASN A 148 -13.68 15.05 -4.34
N ALA A 149 -12.93 13.98 -4.07
CA ALA A 149 -12.81 12.82 -4.96
C ALA A 149 -13.90 11.75 -4.74
N GLY A 150 -14.87 11.99 -3.86
CA GLY A 150 -16.00 11.09 -3.60
C GLY A 150 -15.75 10.00 -2.55
N PHE A 151 -14.65 10.06 -1.80
CA PHE A 151 -14.43 9.16 -0.68
C PHE A 151 -15.23 9.59 0.55
N THR A 152 -15.66 8.62 1.36
CA THR A 152 -16.24 8.86 2.68
C THR A 152 -15.16 8.74 3.75
N ILE A 153 -15.05 9.74 4.64
CA ILE A 153 -14.09 9.71 5.76
C ILE A 153 -14.57 8.71 6.82
N ASN A 154 -13.66 7.84 7.27
CA ASN A 154 -13.87 6.90 8.36
C ASN A 154 -12.62 6.80 9.23
N ALA A 155 -12.68 7.36 10.43
CA ALA A 155 -11.63 7.24 11.45
C ALA A 155 -12.07 6.36 12.64
N SER A 156 -13.17 5.60 12.50
CA SER A 156 -13.69 4.73 13.55
C SER A 156 -12.90 3.42 13.67
N SER A 157 -13.24 2.62 14.68
CA SER A 157 -12.67 1.29 14.93
C SER A 157 -13.36 0.17 14.11
N SER A 158 -14.26 0.50 13.19
CA SER A 158 -14.96 -0.45 12.32
C SER A 158 -14.87 0.01 10.87
N GLY A 159 -14.94 -0.92 9.93
CA GLY A 159 -14.78 -0.62 8.51
C GLY A 159 -13.34 -0.31 8.11
N VAL A 160 -13.13 -0.21 6.80
CA VAL A 160 -11.90 0.34 6.21
C VAL A 160 -11.76 1.79 6.63
N ARG A 161 -10.58 2.15 7.15
CA ARG A 161 -10.28 3.53 7.53
C ARG A 161 -10.00 4.37 6.31
N CYS A 162 -10.46 5.62 6.32
CA CYS A 162 -10.26 6.58 5.24
C CYS A 162 -10.12 7.98 5.82
N PHE A 163 -8.93 8.57 5.75
CA PHE A 163 -8.70 9.94 6.23
C PHE A 163 -7.39 10.51 5.69
N GLY A 164 -7.31 11.83 5.66
CA GLY A 164 -6.14 12.59 5.28
C GLY A 164 -5.09 12.62 6.39
N THR A 165 -3.86 12.96 6.03
CA THR A 165 -2.79 13.25 7.00
C THR A 165 -3.16 14.43 7.90
N ASN A 166 -3.97 15.37 7.41
CA ASN A 166 -4.47 16.50 8.21
C ASN A 166 -5.61 16.13 9.17
N HIS A 167 -6.10 14.89 9.18
CA HIS A 167 -7.18 14.49 10.06
C HIS A 167 -6.79 14.69 11.53
N SER A 168 -7.76 15.08 12.34
CA SER A 168 -7.53 15.36 13.76
C SER A 168 -6.91 14.15 14.46
N GLY A 169 -5.82 14.36 15.21
CA GLY A 169 -5.10 13.30 15.92
C GLY A 169 -4.11 12.47 15.08
N VAL A 170 -4.07 12.65 13.75
CA VAL A 170 -3.14 11.92 12.86
C VAL A 170 -1.85 12.71 12.67
N GLY A 171 -1.82 13.70 11.78
CA GLY A 171 -0.71 14.63 11.59
C GLY A 171 0.58 14.02 11.05
N PHE A 172 1.68 14.76 11.25
CA PHE A 172 3.02 14.40 10.82
C PHE A 172 3.89 13.91 11.97
N SER A 173 4.84 13.03 11.67
CA SER A 173 5.79 12.49 12.65
C SER A 173 6.58 13.61 13.32
N SER A 174 7.03 13.37 14.56
CA SER A 174 7.96 14.26 15.25
C SER A 174 9.34 14.25 14.59
N GLN A 175 9.70 13.17 13.90
CA GLN A 175 10.96 13.03 13.17
C GLN A 175 10.93 13.86 11.89
N THR A 176 12.06 14.50 11.59
CA THR A 176 12.29 15.25 10.36
C THR A 176 13.32 14.55 9.50
N TYR A 177 13.14 14.64 8.19
CA TYR A 177 14.00 14.02 7.18
C TYR A 177 14.48 15.11 6.21
N PRO A 178 15.77 15.13 5.85
CA PRO A 178 16.29 16.09 4.89
C PRO A 178 15.80 15.72 3.47
N VAL A 179 15.06 16.63 2.84
CA VAL A 179 14.60 16.50 1.45
C VAL A 179 14.91 17.81 0.73
N ASN A 180 15.77 17.77 -0.29
CA ASN A 180 16.21 18.94 -1.06
C ASN A 180 16.69 20.11 -0.16
N GLY A 181 17.53 19.81 0.84
CA GLY A 181 18.08 20.82 1.75
C GLY A 181 17.10 21.38 2.79
N GLN A 182 15.87 20.85 2.87
CA GLN A 182 14.89 21.24 3.87
C GLN A 182 14.51 20.05 4.76
N ASN A 183 14.34 20.31 6.06
CA ASN A 183 13.80 19.31 6.99
C ASN A 183 12.29 19.20 6.80
N LYS A 184 11.82 18.04 6.35
CA LYS A 184 10.41 17.72 6.15
C LYS A 184 9.94 16.66 7.14
N LYS A 185 8.69 16.76 7.57
CA LYS A 185 8.05 15.71 8.37
C LYS A 185 7.24 14.81 7.44
N ILE A 186 7.21 13.52 7.75
CA ILE A 186 6.45 12.51 6.99
C ILE A 186 5.11 12.27 7.70
N SER A 187 4.06 11.94 6.95
CA SER A 187 2.76 11.56 7.51
C SER A 187 2.90 10.43 8.53
N ARG A 188 2.20 10.54 9.67
CA ARG A 188 2.15 9.45 10.68
C ARG A 188 1.46 8.20 10.14
N ILE A 189 0.61 8.34 9.12
CA ILE A 189 -0.02 7.19 8.44
C ILE A 189 1.07 6.26 7.90
N VAL A 190 2.06 6.80 7.20
CA VAL A 190 3.15 6.01 6.60
C VAL A 190 4.22 5.61 7.61
N SER A 191 4.54 6.50 8.56
CA SER A 191 5.68 6.30 9.46
C SER A 191 5.37 5.50 10.72
N ASP A 192 4.18 5.72 11.31
CA ASP A 192 3.83 5.20 12.63
C ASP A 192 2.68 4.19 12.57
N MET A 193 1.69 4.42 11.68
CA MET A 193 0.43 3.67 11.67
C MET A 193 0.46 2.45 10.74
N ALA A 194 1.14 2.53 9.61
CA ALA A 194 1.17 1.47 8.60
C ALA A 194 2.45 0.61 8.69
N ASP A 195 2.32 -0.66 8.33
CA ASP A 195 3.43 -1.58 8.12
C ASP A 195 3.71 -1.74 6.62
N TYR A 196 2.67 -1.73 5.77
CA TYR A 196 2.74 -1.81 4.30
C TYR A 196 2.10 -0.59 3.63
#